data_AF-S5M1S2-F1
#
_entry.id   AF-S5M1S2-F1
#
_cell.length_a   1.000
_cell.length_b   1.000
_cell.length_c   1.000
_cell.angle_alpha   90.00
_cell.angle_beta   90.00
_cell.angle_gamma   90.00
#
_symmetry.space_group_name_H-M   'P 1'
#
loop_
_entity.id
_entity.type
_entity.pdbx_description
1 polymer ?
#
loop_
_entity_poly.entity_id
_entity_poly.type
_entity_poly.pdbx_seq_one_letter_code
_entity_poly.pdbx_strand_id
1 'polypeptide(L)'
;MNCCECQKVKNNCTCAVVECRCKNDFDCWCCLFNHWEKIDNELNISVNYFKYFEDINKMKSIPKLFKKGIRDLIEDLKITETNLNKLNKTNYIEYIDLNYESKKIISIMEEDMISKLIYFINKLEFYIESSIILIEININPDYKISYLELHKVCQNIEDLIPSLVKAFGSIEKTLDNSVEYETLKEKMYIFDTNLINLRSMLDIKILNNR
;
A
#
# COMPACT_ATOMS: atom_id res chain seq x y z
N MET A 1 -3.65 19.20 5.85
CA MET A 1 -2.17 19.37 5.85
C MET A 1 -1.76 19.27 4.39
N ASN A 2 -1.69 20.41 3.68
CA ASN A 2 -1.51 20.52 2.23
C ASN A 2 -0.30 19.69 1.78
N CYS A 3 -0.56 18.48 1.31
CA CYS A 3 0.51 17.55 0.99
C CYS A 3 1.28 17.95 -0.29
N CYS A 4 0.63 18.72 -1.17
CA CYS A 4 1.29 19.49 -2.21
C CYS A 4 1.13 20.96 -1.85
N GLU A 5 2.10 21.54 -1.13
CA GLU A 5 2.28 22.98 -1.20
C GLU A 5 2.61 23.28 -2.67
N CYS A 6 1.72 23.97 -3.41
CA CYS A 6 2.01 24.45 -4.78
C CYS A 6 3.32 25.26 -4.89
N GLN A 7 3.95 25.58 -3.75
CA GLN A 7 5.24 26.28 -3.63
C GLN A 7 6.46 25.34 -3.63
N LYS A 8 6.30 24.03 -3.41
CA LYS A 8 7.38 23.03 -3.45
C LYS A 8 6.95 21.83 -4.28
N VAL A 9 6.92 22.04 -5.60
CA VAL A 9 6.67 20.98 -6.58
C VAL A 9 7.64 19.83 -6.32
N LYS A 10 7.11 18.66 -5.93
CA LYS A 10 7.90 17.43 -5.91
C LYS A 10 7.95 16.91 -7.33
N ASN A 11 9.13 16.94 -7.95
CA ASN A 11 9.34 16.57 -9.35
C ASN A 11 8.88 15.15 -9.73
N ASN A 12 8.68 14.28 -8.73
CA ASN A 12 8.20 12.91 -8.88
C ASN A 12 6.68 12.74 -8.73
N CYS A 13 5.96 13.85 -8.59
CA CYS A 13 4.54 13.86 -8.33
C CYS A 13 3.75 14.25 -9.57
N THR A 14 2.55 13.70 -9.72
CA THR A 14 1.68 14.05 -10.85
C THR A 14 1.28 15.53 -10.86
N CYS A 15 1.21 16.16 -9.69
CA CYS A 15 0.98 17.60 -9.55
C CYS A 15 2.14 18.49 -10.05
N ALA A 16 3.29 17.92 -10.42
CA ALA A 16 4.41 18.68 -10.97
C ALA A 16 4.22 19.09 -12.43
N VAL A 17 3.40 18.34 -13.17
CA VAL A 17 3.17 18.55 -14.60
C VAL A 17 1.75 18.99 -14.86
N VAL A 18 0.78 18.36 -14.18
CA VAL A 18 -0.62 18.76 -14.24
C VAL A 18 -0.80 19.81 -13.15
N GLU A 19 -1.18 21.05 -13.49
CA GLU A 19 -1.55 22.11 -12.53
C GLU A 19 -2.76 21.66 -11.68
N CYS A 20 -2.53 20.72 -10.78
CA CYS A 20 -3.53 20.29 -9.84
C CYS A 20 -3.61 21.37 -8.78
N ARG A 21 -4.72 22.12 -8.79
CA ARG A 21 -5.24 22.69 -7.55
C ARG A 21 -5.59 21.49 -6.67
N CYS A 22 -4.64 21.01 -5.88
CA CYS A 22 -4.89 20.06 -4.80
C CYS A 22 -5.86 20.75 -3.83
N LYS A 23 -7.16 20.62 -4.10
CA LYS A 23 -8.21 21.26 -3.29
C LYS A 23 -8.39 20.50 -1.98
N ASN A 24 -8.02 19.21 -1.94
CA ASN A 24 -8.08 18.36 -0.75
C ASN A 24 -6.77 17.59 -0.54
N ASP A 25 -6.56 17.14 0.69
CA ASP A 25 -5.33 16.49 1.18
C ASP A 25 -4.99 15.13 0.53
N PHE A 26 -5.77 14.60 -0.42
CA PHE A 26 -5.66 13.21 -0.90
C PHE A 26 -5.75 13.02 -2.42
N ASP A 27 -5.72 14.09 -3.23
CA ASP A 27 -6.04 13.99 -4.66
C ASP A 27 -4.84 13.56 -5.55
N CYS A 28 -3.68 13.21 -4.99
CA CYS A 28 -2.52 12.76 -5.77
C CYS A 28 -1.75 11.61 -5.10
N TRP A 29 -0.95 10.89 -5.91
CA TRP A 29 -0.09 9.79 -5.48
C TRP A 29 0.73 10.15 -4.24
N CYS A 30 1.40 11.31 -4.25
CA CYS A 30 2.28 11.70 -3.16
C CYS A 30 1.51 11.86 -1.85
N CYS A 31 0.24 12.23 -1.89
CA CYS A 31 -0.57 12.42 -0.70
C CYS A 31 -1.09 11.12 -0.13
N LEU A 32 -1.56 10.24 -1.00
CA LEU A 32 -1.86 8.87 -0.61
C LEU A 32 -0.64 8.21 0.06
N PHE A 33 0.52 8.24 -0.60
CA PHE A 33 1.73 7.60 -0.09
C PHE A 33 2.23 8.25 1.21
N ASN A 34 2.38 9.59 1.25
CA ASN A 34 2.86 10.27 2.46
C ASN A 34 1.90 10.14 3.64
N HIS A 35 0.60 10.00 3.39
CA HIS A 35 -0.37 9.77 4.46
C HIS A 35 -0.17 8.40 5.11
N TRP A 36 -0.05 7.35 4.29
CA TRP A 36 0.27 6.02 4.80
C TRP A 36 1.59 5.98 5.54
N GLU A 37 2.65 6.56 4.97
CA GLU A 37 3.97 6.57 5.64
C GLU A 37 3.92 7.27 7.00
N LYS A 38 3.06 8.29 7.18
CA LYS A 38 2.85 8.89 8.51
C LYS A 38 2.16 7.93 9.47
N ILE A 39 1.08 7.28 9.03
CA ILE A 39 0.37 6.29 9.83
C ILE A 39 1.33 5.17 10.26
N ASP A 40 2.11 4.63 9.31
CA ASP A 40 3.08 3.57 9.56
C ASP A 40 4.12 3.99 10.59
N ASN A 41 4.70 5.19 10.43
CA ASN A 41 5.70 5.72 11.36
C ASN A 41 5.12 6.02 12.76
N GLU A 42 3.93 6.64 12.84
CA GLU A 42 3.29 6.99 14.11
C GLU A 42 2.88 5.74 14.91
N LEU A 43 2.42 4.70 14.22
CA LEU A 43 1.95 3.46 14.84
C LEU A 43 3.03 2.35 14.89
N ASN A 44 4.20 2.61 14.30
CA ASN A 44 5.28 1.64 14.11
C ASN A 44 4.81 0.33 13.47
N ILE A 45 3.92 0.40 12.46
CA ILE A 45 3.25 -0.78 11.90
C ILE A 45 4.29 -1.75 11.35
N SER A 46 5.08 -1.32 10.37
CA SER A 46 6.16 -2.10 9.74
C SER A 46 7.07 -2.76 10.78
N VAL A 47 7.58 -1.96 11.72
CA VAL A 47 8.50 -2.40 12.77
C VAL A 47 7.87 -3.49 13.64
N ASN A 48 6.60 -3.33 14.01
CA ASN A 48 5.88 -4.30 14.83
C ASN A 48 5.68 -5.62 14.07
N TYR A 49 5.28 -5.59 12.79
CA TYR A 49 5.16 -6.82 11.99
C TYR A 49 6.50 -7.54 11.82
N PHE A 50 7.58 -6.82 11.53
CA PHE A 50 8.91 -7.43 11.46
C PHE A 50 9.31 -8.09 12.77
N LYS A 51 9.06 -7.43 13.91
CA LYS A 51 9.34 -7.99 15.23
C LYS A 51 8.51 -9.24 15.50
N TYR A 52 7.21 -9.21 15.22
CA TYR A 52 6.33 -10.38 15.33
C TYR A 52 6.86 -11.57 14.53
N PHE A 53 7.34 -11.32 13.32
CA PHE A 53 7.89 -12.35 12.45
C PHE A 53 9.24 -12.89 12.90
N GLU A 54 10.11 -12.05 13.46
CA GLU A 54 11.33 -12.51 14.10
C GLU A 54 11.04 -13.43 15.29
N ASP A 55 10.06 -13.07 16.12
CA ASP A 55 9.68 -13.85 17.29
C ASP A 55 9.07 -15.20 16.87
N ILE A 56 8.17 -15.19 15.88
CA ILE A 56 7.59 -16.42 15.29
C ILE A 56 8.68 -17.33 14.72
N ASN A 57 9.68 -16.79 14.04
CA ASN A 57 10.75 -17.59 13.46
C ASN A 57 11.58 -18.33 14.53
N LYS A 58 11.71 -17.77 15.73
CA LYS A 58 12.43 -18.38 16.86
C LYS A 58 11.61 -19.46 17.57
N MET A 59 10.28 -19.41 17.50
CA MET A 59 9.40 -20.34 18.22
C MET A 59 9.40 -21.75 17.61
N LYS A 60 9.72 -22.78 18.39
CA LYS A 60 9.74 -24.18 17.91
C LYS A 60 8.36 -24.75 17.62
N SER A 61 7.34 -24.28 18.34
CA SER A 61 5.95 -24.75 18.23
C SER A 61 5.25 -24.29 16.95
N ILE A 62 5.76 -23.27 16.26
CA ILE A 62 5.20 -22.80 15.00
C ILE A 62 5.66 -23.71 13.84
N PRO A 63 4.73 -24.27 13.05
CA PRO A 63 5.07 -25.13 11.91
C PRO A 63 5.98 -24.42 10.89
N LYS A 64 6.89 -25.20 10.29
CA LYS A 64 7.82 -24.70 9.25
C LYS A 64 7.11 -24.07 8.06
N LEU A 65 5.89 -24.52 7.75
CA LEU A 65 5.07 -23.98 6.67
C LEU A 65 4.73 -22.51 6.90
N PHE A 66 4.24 -22.14 8.09
CA PHE A 66 3.97 -20.74 8.46
C PHE A 66 5.23 -19.87 8.40
N LYS A 67 6.35 -20.39 8.93
CA LYS A 67 7.64 -19.69 8.86
C LYS A 67 8.16 -19.51 7.43
N LYS A 68 7.78 -20.39 6.50
CA LYS A 68 8.09 -20.23 5.09
C LYS A 68 7.22 -19.12 4.50
N GLY A 69 5.90 -19.19 4.68
CA GLY A 69 4.98 -18.15 4.20
C GLY A 69 5.35 -16.75 4.69
N ILE A 70 5.70 -16.60 5.97
CA ILE A 70 6.19 -15.32 6.51
C ILE A 70 7.46 -14.83 5.82
N ARG A 71 8.40 -15.72 5.50
CA ARG A 71 9.64 -15.34 4.81
C ARG A 71 9.36 -14.90 3.38
N ASP A 72 8.51 -15.63 2.68
CA ASP A 72 8.10 -15.32 1.32
C ASP A 72 7.41 -13.92 1.29
N LEU A 73 6.51 -13.64 2.24
CA LEU A 73 5.88 -12.31 2.40
C LEU A 73 6.88 -11.17 2.67
N ILE A 74 7.88 -11.41 3.50
CA ILE A 74 8.93 -10.41 3.78
C ILE A 74 9.77 -10.14 2.52
N GLU A 75 10.05 -11.17 1.72
CA GLU A 75 10.77 -11.02 0.46
C GLU A 75 9.96 -10.22 -0.56
N ASP A 76 8.66 -10.52 -0.69
CA ASP A 76 7.74 -9.79 -1.55
C ASP A 76 7.59 -8.32 -1.14
N LEU A 77 7.55 -8.03 0.16
CA LEU A 77 7.54 -6.66 0.67
C LEU A 77 8.83 -5.91 0.30
N LYS A 78 10.00 -6.55 0.45
CA LYS A 78 11.29 -5.91 0.08
C LYS A 78 11.37 -5.58 -1.40
N ILE A 79 10.90 -6.48 -2.26
CA ILE A 79 10.82 -6.25 -3.71
C ILE A 79 9.88 -5.08 -3.99
N THR A 80 8.71 -5.08 -3.34
CA THR A 80 7.71 -4.02 -3.45
C THR A 80 8.26 -2.66 -3.04
N GLU A 81 8.92 -2.55 -1.89
CA GLU A 81 9.54 -1.32 -1.42
C GLU A 81 10.66 -0.84 -2.33
N THR A 82 11.47 -1.75 -2.86
CA THR A 82 12.53 -1.42 -3.82
C THR A 82 11.94 -0.78 -5.08
N ASN A 83 10.87 -1.37 -5.62
CA ASN A 83 10.20 -0.85 -6.81
C ASN A 83 9.49 0.48 -6.53
N LEU A 84 8.78 0.62 -5.40
CA LEU A 84 8.18 1.90 -4.98
C LEU A 84 9.24 2.99 -4.86
N ASN A 85 10.37 2.69 -4.23
CA ASN A 85 11.46 3.66 -4.06
C ASN A 85 12.07 4.07 -5.41
N LYS A 86 12.11 3.17 -6.39
CA LYS A 86 12.54 3.49 -7.75
C LYS A 86 11.56 4.42 -8.45
N LEU A 87 10.26 4.09 -8.44
CA LEU A 87 9.20 4.89 -9.07
C LEU A 87 9.03 6.27 -8.38
N ASN A 88 9.24 6.33 -7.07
CA ASN A 88 9.25 7.57 -6.32
C ASN A 88 10.48 8.44 -6.59
N LYS A 89 11.45 8.00 -7.40
CA LYS A 89 12.59 8.84 -7.82
C LYS A 89 12.45 9.36 -9.25
N THR A 90 11.44 8.92 -10.01
CA THR A 90 11.16 9.42 -11.36
C THR A 90 11.01 10.94 -11.34
N ASN A 91 11.74 11.68 -12.16
CA ASN A 91 11.66 13.14 -12.24
C ASN A 91 10.92 13.52 -13.53
N TYR A 92 9.65 13.91 -13.41
CA TYR A 92 8.87 14.24 -14.60
C TYR A 92 9.27 15.57 -15.25
N ILE A 93 9.91 16.47 -14.50
CA ILE A 93 10.42 17.75 -15.02
C ILE A 93 11.55 17.52 -16.02
N GLU A 94 12.38 16.49 -15.82
CA GLU A 94 13.44 16.15 -16.78
C GLU A 94 12.88 15.83 -18.17
N TYR A 95 11.68 15.22 -18.27
CA TYR A 95 11.05 14.98 -19.57
C TYR A 95 10.58 16.27 -20.25
N ILE A 96 10.19 17.29 -19.47
CA ILE A 96 9.87 18.62 -19.98
C ILE A 96 11.14 19.30 -20.51
N ASP A 97 12.22 19.27 -19.72
CA ASP A 97 13.52 19.87 -20.09
C ASP A 97 14.12 19.22 -21.35
N LEU A 98 13.82 17.94 -21.58
CA LEU A 98 14.21 17.19 -22.78
C LEU A 98 13.28 17.41 -23.99
N ASN A 99 12.33 18.35 -23.92
CA ASN A 99 11.37 18.68 -24.97
C ASN A 99 10.53 17.49 -25.46
N TYR A 100 10.14 16.58 -24.57
CA TYR A 100 9.16 15.54 -24.92
C TYR A 100 7.80 16.17 -25.23
N GLU A 101 7.05 15.57 -26.16
CA GLU A 101 5.67 15.99 -26.43
C GLU A 101 4.79 15.80 -25.18
N SER A 102 3.94 16.77 -24.86
CA SER A 102 3.10 16.73 -23.64
C SER A 102 2.24 15.47 -23.53
N LYS A 103 1.71 14.96 -24.65
CA LYS A 103 0.95 13.70 -24.68
C LYS A 103 1.78 12.50 -24.23
N LYS A 104 3.05 12.45 -24.64
CA LYS A 104 3.98 11.39 -24.26
C LYS A 104 4.34 11.47 -22.78
N ILE A 105 4.52 12.69 -22.25
CA ILE A 105 4.76 12.90 -20.82
C ILE A 105 3.56 12.41 -20.00
N ILE A 106 2.33 12.77 -20.41
CA ILE A 106 1.10 12.31 -19.74
C ILE A 106 0.99 10.79 -19.74
N SER A 107 1.22 10.12 -20.89
CA SER A 107 1.21 8.64 -20.97
C SER A 107 2.19 7.99 -19.98
N ILE A 108 3.42 8.49 -19.93
CA ILE A 108 4.46 8.01 -18.99
C ILE A 108 4.00 8.20 -17.54
N MET A 109 3.39 9.34 -17.23
CA MET A 109 2.89 9.62 -15.89
C MET A 109 1.74 8.68 -15.48
N GLU A 110 0.84 8.35 -16.41
CA GLU A 110 -0.27 7.42 -16.17
C GLU A 110 0.25 6.00 -15.92
N GLU A 111 1.14 5.51 -16.77
CA GLU A 111 1.78 4.19 -16.60
C GLU A 111 2.55 4.09 -15.27
N ASP A 112 3.29 5.13 -14.92
CA ASP A 112 4.04 5.20 -13.67
C ASP A 112 3.08 5.28 -12.47
N MET A 113 1.95 5.99 -12.59
CA MET A 113 0.91 6.05 -11.56
C MET A 113 0.20 4.70 -11.37
N ILE A 114 -0.10 3.98 -12.44
CA ILE A 114 -0.62 2.60 -12.37
C ILE A 114 0.36 1.72 -11.60
N SER A 115 1.64 1.75 -11.98
CA SER A 115 2.70 0.96 -11.35
C SER A 115 2.84 1.29 -9.86
N LYS A 116 2.83 2.58 -9.51
CA LYS A 116 2.88 3.06 -8.12
C LYS A 116 1.72 2.53 -7.30
N LEU A 117 0.50 2.57 -7.82
CA LEU A 117 -0.69 2.04 -7.14
C LEU A 117 -0.62 0.53 -6.97
N ILE A 118 -0.18 -0.23 -7.98
CA ILE A 118 0.00 -1.69 -7.87
C ILE A 118 0.95 -2.03 -6.73
N TYR A 119 2.15 -1.44 -6.71
CA TYR A 119 3.11 -1.76 -5.64
C TYR A 119 2.65 -1.24 -4.28
N PHE A 120 1.93 -0.12 -4.22
CA PHE A 120 1.37 0.37 -2.97
C PHE A 120 0.30 -0.59 -2.42
N ILE A 121 -0.57 -1.11 -3.28
CA ILE A 121 -1.54 -2.14 -2.89
C ILE A 121 -0.81 -3.40 -2.41
N ASN A 122 0.25 -3.87 -3.09
CA ASN A 122 1.06 -4.99 -2.61
C ASN A 122 1.62 -4.73 -1.19
N LYS A 123 2.08 -3.50 -0.92
CA LYS A 123 2.57 -3.11 0.41
C LYS A 123 1.44 -3.20 1.46
N LEU A 124 0.21 -2.80 1.11
CA LEU A 124 -0.94 -2.91 2.01
C LEU A 124 -1.40 -4.37 2.20
N GLU A 125 -1.41 -5.16 1.13
CA GLU A 125 -1.72 -6.59 1.14
C GLU A 125 -0.79 -7.36 2.08
N PHE A 126 0.50 -7.00 2.13
CA PHE A 126 1.43 -7.57 3.12
C PHE A 126 0.87 -7.47 4.54
N TYR A 127 0.36 -6.31 4.98
CA TYR A 127 -0.18 -6.17 6.34
C TYR A 127 -1.46 -6.97 6.53
N ILE A 128 -2.31 -7.05 5.51
CA ILE A 128 -3.55 -7.84 5.56
C ILE A 128 -3.22 -9.32 5.73
N GLU A 129 -2.40 -9.88 4.84
CA GLU A 129 -2.01 -11.30 4.85
C GLU A 129 -1.23 -11.65 6.11
N SER A 130 -0.34 -10.76 6.54
CA SER A 130 0.36 -10.89 7.81
C SER A 130 -0.60 -10.97 8.99
N SER A 131 -1.62 -10.11 9.03
CA SER A 131 -2.64 -10.12 10.10
C SER A 131 -3.42 -11.42 10.12
N ILE A 132 -3.81 -11.94 8.95
CA ILE A 132 -4.50 -13.23 8.82
C ILE A 132 -3.64 -14.35 9.41
N ILE A 133 -2.37 -14.43 9.03
CA ILE A 133 -1.41 -15.41 9.58
C ILE A 133 -1.30 -15.28 11.10
N LEU A 134 -1.19 -14.05 11.62
CA LEU A 134 -1.08 -13.81 13.06
C LEU A 134 -2.35 -14.24 13.82
N ILE A 135 -3.54 -14.06 13.23
CA ILE A 135 -4.80 -14.54 13.80
C ILE A 135 -4.83 -16.07 13.86
N GLU A 136 -4.36 -16.74 12.82
CA GLU A 136 -4.28 -18.20 12.75
C GLU A 136 -3.26 -18.76 13.74
N ILE A 137 -2.09 -18.12 13.84
CA ILE A 137 -1.03 -18.52 14.77
C ILE A 137 -1.43 -18.29 16.23
N ASN A 138 -2.28 -17.31 16.54
CA ASN A 138 -2.79 -17.05 17.89
C ASN A 138 -3.54 -18.26 18.52
N ILE A 139 -3.86 -19.30 17.74
CA ILE A 139 -4.37 -20.58 18.26
C ILE A 139 -3.26 -21.35 19.02
N ASN A 140 -1.99 -21.07 18.74
CA ASN A 140 -0.85 -21.68 19.40
C ASN A 140 -0.60 -21.02 20.78
N PRO A 141 -0.57 -21.79 21.88
CA PRO A 141 -0.48 -21.23 23.23
C PRO A 141 0.77 -20.37 23.50
N ASP A 142 1.83 -20.55 22.70
CA ASP A 142 3.11 -19.86 22.86
C ASP A 142 3.19 -18.48 22.19
N TYR A 143 2.20 -18.10 21.36
CA TYR A 143 2.19 -16.83 20.64
C TYR A 143 0.91 -16.05 20.90
N LYS A 144 1.04 -14.76 21.24
CA LYS A 144 -0.10 -13.89 21.55
C LYS A 144 0.09 -12.50 20.99
N ILE A 145 -0.78 -12.12 20.07
CA ILE A 145 -1.00 -10.73 19.64
C ILE A 145 -2.42 -10.29 19.99
N SER A 146 -2.60 -8.99 20.29
CA SER A 146 -3.92 -8.43 20.56
C SER A 146 -4.72 -8.30 19.26
N TYR A 147 -5.93 -8.89 19.22
CA TYR A 147 -6.83 -8.68 18.09
C TYR A 147 -7.23 -7.22 17.90
N LEU A 148 -7.22 -6.40 18.96
CA LEU A 148 -7.49 -4.97 18.87
C LEU A 148 -6.37 -4.20 18.16
N GLU A 149 -5.11 -4.65 18.29
CA GLU A 149 -4.00 -4.05 17.56
C GLU A 149 -4.11 -4.32 16.06
N LEU A 150 -4.41 -5.57 15.69
CA LEU A 150 -4.66 -5.95 14.30
C LEU A 150 -5.89 -5.22 13.71
N HIS A 151 -6.94 -5.05 14.52
CA HIS A 151 -8.12 -4.28 14.13
C HIS A 151 -7.81 -2.82 13.85
N LYS A 152 -6.96 -2.19 14.66
CA LYS A 152 -6.49 -0.83 14.41
C LYS A 152 -5.73 -0.72 13.08
N VAL A 153 -4.88 -1.69 12.75
CA VAL A 153 -4.18 -1.71 11.44
C VAL A 153 -5.19 -1.83 10.30
N CYS A 154 -6.15 -2.77 10.41
CA CYS A 154 -7.22 -2.94 9.42
C CYS A 154 -8.02 -1.65 9.20
N GLN A 155 -8.42 -0.94 10.26
CA GLN A 155 -9.12 0.35 10.17
C GLN A 155 -8.30 1.41 9.43
N ASN A 156 -7.01 1.53 9.73
CA ASN A 156 -6.17 2.51 9.03
C ASN A 156 -6.06 2.21 7.52
N ILE A 157 -6.10 0.93 7.13
CA ILE A 157 -6.12 0.54 5.71
C ILE A 157 -7.49 0.84 5.09
N GLU A 158 -8.59 0.55 5.79
CA GLU A 158 -9.96 0.91 5.37
C GLU A 158 -10.09 2.42 5.09
N ASP A 159 -9.50 3.25 5.95
CA ASP A 159 -9.52 4.71 5.81
C ASP A 159 -8.79 5.22 4.56
N LEU A 160 -7.89 4.43 3.97
CA LEU A 160 -7.20 4.76 2.71
C LEU A 160 -8.01 4.46 1.46
N ILE A 161 -9.02 3.58 1.53
CA ILE A 161 -9.77 3.10 0.35
C ILE A 161 -10.34 4.26 -0.49
N PRO A 162 -11.00 5.29 0.09
CA PRO A 162 -11.51 6.40 -0.72
C PRO A 162 -10.44 7.13 -1.52
N SER A 163 -9.23 7.25 -0.95
CA SER A 163 -8.09 7.92 -1.59
C SER A 163 -7.49 7.06 -2.70
N LEU A 164 -7.40 5.74 -2.50
CA LEU A 164 -7.02 4.78 -3.53
C LEU A 164 -7.95 4.84 -4.74
N VAL A 165 -9.27 4.83 -4.49
CA VAL A 165 -10.29 4.90 -5.56
C VAL A 165 -10.21 6.21 -6.33
N LYS A 166 -9.98 7.34 -5.64
CA LYS A 166 -9.78 8.64 -6.31
C LYS A 166 -8.52 8.66 -7.17
N ALA A 167 -7.41 8.14 -6.66
CA ALA A 167 -6.16 8.06 -7.40
C ALA A 167 -6.33 7.19 -8.66
N PHE A 168 -6.95 6.02 -8.53
CA PHE A 168 -7.27 5.16 -9.67
C PHE A 168 -8.20 5.85 -10.68
N GLY A 169 -9.29 6.47 -10.20
CA GLY A 169 -10.27 7.16 -11.06
C GLY A 169 -9.73 8.40 -11.79
N SER A 170 -8.52 8.85 -11.46
CA SER A 170 -7.84 9.94 -12.17
C SER A 170 -7.03 9.48 -13.40
N ILE A 171 -6.84 8.16 -13.56
CA ILE A 171 -6.08 7.57 -14.66
C ILE A 171 -6.99 7.39 -15.87
N GLU A 172 -6.63 7.94 -17.03
CA GLU A 172 -7.37 7.70 -18.26
C GLU A 172 -6.93 6.35 -18.86
N LYS A 173 -7.91 5.49 -19.18
CA LYS A 173 -7.62 4.24 -19.90
C LYS A 173 -7.39 4.55 -21.38
N THR A 174 -6.16 4.32 -21.84
CA THR A 174 -5.76 4.45 -23.23
C THR A 174 -5.51 3.08 -23.86
N LEU A 175 -5.19 3.03 -25.15
CA LEU A 175 -4.76 1.77 -25.79
C LEU A 175 -3.44 1.26 -25.20
N ASP A 176 -2.52 2.19 -24.92
CA ASP A 176 -1.15 1.89 -24.50
C ASP A 176 -1.08 1.34 -23.06
N ASN A 177 -1.97 1.78 -22.17
CA ASN A 177 -2.01 1.35 -20.76
C ASN A 177 -3.14 0.36 -20.44
N SER A 178 -3.83 -0.16 -21.46
CA SER A 178 -5.09 -0.90 -21.28
C SER A 178 -4.96 -2.17 -20.44
N VAL A 179 -3.83 -2.87 -20.54
CA VAL A 179 -3.57 -4.13 -19.83
C VAL A 179 -3.24 -3.85 -18.36
N GLU A 180 -2.37 -2.89 -18.11
CA GLU A 180 -1.95 -2.46 -16.78
C GLU A 180 -3.13 -1.87 -16.01
N TYR A 181 -3.99 -1.12 -16.68
CA TYR A 181 -5.22 -0.57 -16.10
C TYR A 181 -6.17 -1.67 -15.60
N GLU A 182 -6.44 -2.70 -16.43
CA GLU A 182 -7.29 -3.82 -15.99
C GLU A 182 -6.62 -4.65 -14.88
N THR A 183 -5.29 -4.81 -14.94
CA THR A 183 -4.52 -5.47 -13.89
C THR A 183 -4.67 -4.75 -12.55
N LEU A 184 -4.52 -3.42 -12.53
CA LEU A 184 -4.72 -2.62 -11.33
C LEU A 184 -6.15 -2.71 -10.81
N LYS A 185 -7.14 -2.70 -11.70
CA LYS A 185 -8.55 -2.84 -11.31
C LYS A 185 -8.84 -4.19 -10.65
N GLU A 186 -8.34 -5.29 -11.23
CA GLU A 186 -8.45 -6.62 -10.63
C GLU A 186 -7.74 -6.69 -9.27
N LYS A 187 -6.54 -6.12 -9.20
CA LYS A 187 -5.75 -6.00 -7.98
C LYS A 187 -6.52 -5.27 -6.87
N MET A 188 -7.15 -4.14 -7.19
CA MET A 188 -7.98 -3.38 -6.23
C MET A 188 -9.19 -4.18 -5.72
N TYR A 189 -9.82 -4.97 -6.59
CA TYR A 189 -10.95 -5.82 -6.20
C TYR A 189 -10.52 -6.96 -5.26
N ILE A 190 -9.41 -7.63 -5.57
CA ILE A 190 -8.84 -8.70 -4.72
C ILE A 190 -8.44 -8.11 -3.36
N PHE A 191 -7.78 -6.95 -3.36
CA PHE A 191 -7.39 -6.23 -2.16
C PHE A 191 -8.58 -5.91 -1.24
N ASP A 192 -9.67 -5.36 -1.79
CA ASP A 192 -10.90 -5.07 -1.04
C ASP A 192 -11.51 -6.34 -0.44
N THR A 193 -11.55 -7.42 -1.23
CA THR A 193 -12.04 -8.73 -0.77
C THR A 193 -11.22 -9.26 0.41
N ASN A 194 -9.88 -9.17 0.33
CA ASN A 194 -8.98 -9.61 1.39
C ASN A 194 -9.13 -8.76 2.66
N LEU A 195 -9.33 -7.45 2.51
CA LEU A 195 -9.54 -6.52 3.62
C LEU A 195 -10.86 -6.83 4.35
N ILE A 196 -11.96 -7.04 3.60
CA ILE A 196 -13.25 -7.44 4.16
C ILE A 196 -13.15 -8.77 4.91
N ASN A 197 -12.42 -9.75 4.34
CA ASN A 197 -12.20 -11.02 5.00
C ASN A 197 -11.45 -10.86 6.33
N LEU A 198 -10.34 -10.10 6.35
CA LEU A 198 -9.60 -9.80 7.58
C LEU A 198 -10.51 -9.13 8.61
N ARG A 199 -11.31 -8.14 8.19
CA ARG A 199 -12.22 -7.44 9.09
C ARG A 199 -13.22 -8.39 9.74
N SER A 200 -13.85 -9.24 8.94
CA SER A 200 -14.78 -10.28 9.42
C SER A 200 -14.12 -11.23 10.43
N MET A 201 -12.91 -11.72 10.12
CA MET A 201 -12.15 -12.58 11.04
C MET A 201 -11.89 -11.89 12.40
N LEU A 202 -11.49 -10.62 12.38
CA LEU A 202 -11.20 -9.85 13.59
C LEU A 202 -12.46 -9.59 14.42
N ASP A 203 -13.55 -9.19 13.79
CA ASP A 203 -14.82 -8.91 14.49
C ASP A 203 -15.31 -10.18 15.22
N ILE A 204 -15.25 -11.36 14.58
CA ILE A 204 -15.58 -12.64 15.22
C ILE A 204 -14.66 -12.93 16.40
N LYS A 205 -13.34 -12.76 16.24
CA LYS A 205 -12.37 -13.03 17.30
C LYS A 205 -12.51 -12.09 18.49
N ILE A 206 -12.80 -10.81 18.27
CA ILE A 206 -13.00 -9.83 19.33
C ILE A 206 -14.28 -10.13 20.10
N LEU A 207 -15.38 -10.48 19.42
CA LEU A 207 -16.64 -10.83 20.08
C LEU A 207 -16.51 -12.10 20.94
N ASN A 208 -15.79 -13.12 20.46
CA ASN A 208 -15.64 -14.39 21.17
C ASN A 208 -14.65 -14.35 22.34
N ASN A 209 -13.80 -13.33 22.43
CA ASN A 209 -12.79 -13.17 23.50
C ASN A 209 -13.13 -12.02 24.47
N ARG A 210 -14.35 -11.51 24.44
CA ARG A 210 -14.93 -10.61 25.45
C ARG A 210 -15.80 -11.42 26.41
#